data_AF-A0A316PF83-F1
#
_entry.id   AF-A0A316PF83-F1
#
_cell.length_a   1.000
_cell.length_b   1.000
_cell.length_c   1.000
_cell.angle_alpha   90.00
_cell.angle_beta   90.00
_cell.angle_gamma   90.00
#
_symmetry.space_group_name_H-M   'P 1'
#
loop_
_entity.id
_entity.type
_entity.pdbx_description
1 polymer ?
#
loop_
_entity_poly.entity_id
_entity_poly.type
_entity_poly.pdbx_seq_one_letter_code
_entity_poly.pdbx_strand_id
1 'polypeptide(L)'
;MGMYKLSMNNKQILGCFSYEIISIPYYANISEQEEIADEMNKKMFIQMLKECSRYCEPGKTVFELLWNVQKAKDTSVQNKLRLYFIVRILSDSEEKLVQRGNLIEQNIISHLRAGGFQVIKSDFKEIQNLQEDLRA
;
A
#
# COMPACT_ATOMS: atom_id res chain seq x y z
N MET A 1 -5.89 15.42 -0.26
CA MET A 1 -5.28 14.58 -1.31
C MET A 1 -6.08 13.28 -1.44
N GLY A 2 -6.82 13.16 -2.54
CA GLY A 2 -7.76 12.06 -2.79
C GLY A 2 -7.16 10.94 -3.65
N MET A 3 -7.95 9.90 -3.87
CA MET A 3 -7.66 8.83 -4.84
C MET A 3 -7.37 9.42 -6.23
N TYR A 4 -6.28 8.99 -6.85
CA TYR A 4 -5.97 9.27 -8.25
C TYR A 4 -6.96 8.52 -9.16
N LYS A 5 -7.42 9.15 -10.24
CA LYS A 5 -8.41 8.55 -11.15
C LYS A 5 -7.92 8.68 -12.59
N LEU A 6 -8.08 7.61 -13.36
CA LEU A 6 -7.76 7.54 -14.79
C LEU A 6 -8.94 6.94 -15.55
N SER A 7 -9.47 7.66 -16.53
CA SER A 7 -10.49 7.16 -17.44
C SER A 7 -9.88 6.18 -18.44
N MET A 8 -10.53 5.03 -18.63
CA MET A 8 -10.09 3.97 -19.52
C MET A 8 -10.91 3.97 -20.82
N ASN A 9 -10.32 3.46 -21.91
CA ASN A 9 -10.97 3.42 -23.24
C ASN A 9 -12.26 2.57 -23.29
N ASN A 10 -12.48 1.71 -22.30
CA ASN A 10 -13.65 0.83 -22.20
C ASN A 10 -14.76 1.40 -21.29
N LYS A 11 -14.79 2.73 -21.09
CA LYS A 11 -15.73 3.45 -20.20
C LYS A 11 -15.61 3.11 -18.71
N GLN A 12 -14.56 2.39 -18.31
CA GLN A 12 -14.24 2.19 -16.90
C GLN A 12 -13.35 3.31 -16.37
N ILE A 13 -13.27 3.41 -15.06
CA ILE A 13 -12.40 4.34 -14.33
C ILE A 13 -11.48 3.48 -13.46
N LEU A 14 -10.18 3.72 -13.58
CA LEU A 14 -9.16 3.19 -12.69
C LEU A 14 -8.93 4.19 -11.55
N GLY A 15 -9.27 3.81 -10.33
CA GLY A 15 -8.89 4.52 -9.13
C GLY A 15 -7.63 3.94 -8.50
N CYS A 16 -6.71 4.79 -8.09
CA CYS A 16 -5.47 4.39 -7.45
C CYS A 16 -5.21 5.21 -6.17
N PHE A 17 -4.70 4.55 -5.15
CA PHE A 17 -4.15 5.20 -3.98
C PHE A 17 -3.04 4.35 -3.38
N SER A 18 -2.14 4.99 -2.64
CA SER A 18 -0.94 4.34 -2.12
C SER A 18 -0.53 4.90 -0.77
N TYR A 19 0.12 4.04 0.01
CA TYR A 19 0.71 4.33 1.30
C TYR A 19 2.18 3.95 1.31
N GLU A 20 3.03 4.80 1.85
CA GLU A 20 4.38 4.44 2.22
C GLU A 20 4.37 3.94 3.67
N ILE A 21 4.93 2.76 3.88
CA ILE A 21 5.22 2.20 5.20
C ILE A 21 6.58 2.76 5.61
N ILE A 22 6.57 3.70 6.56
CA ILE A 22 7.77 4.38 7.06
C ILE A 22 8.50 3.51 8.09
N SER A 23 7.73 2.82 8.94
CA SER A 23 8.29 1.93 9.94
C SER A 23 7.38 0.72 10.17
N ILE A 24 8.04 -0.40 10.43
CA ILE A 24 7.43 -1.64 10.90
C ILE A 24 7.57 -1.65 12.43
N PRO A 25 6.62 -2.20 13.19
CA PRO A 25 6.74 -2.32 14.65
C PRO A 25 8.05 -3.02 15.02
N TYR A 26 8.86 -2.38 15.84
CA TYR A 26 10.09 -2.97 16.38
C TYR A 26 9.81 -3.56 17.76
N TYR A 27 10.01 -4.87 17.91
CA TYR A 27 9.89 -5.56 19.19
C TYR A 27 11.29 -5.71 19.78
N ALA A 28 11.59 -4.89 20.79
CA ALA A 28 12.97 -4.57 21.18
C ALA A 28 13.73 -5.67 21.95
N ASN A 29 13.18 -6.85 22.20
CA ASN A 29 13.77 -7.83 23.12
C ASN A 29 13.99 -9.22 22.49
N ILE A 30 15.23 -9.52 22.08
CA ILE A 30 15.92 -10.84 22.08
C ILE A 30 15.25 -11.95 21.24
N SER A 31 15.92 -12.35 20.14
CA SER A 31 15.80 -13.54 19.26
C SER A 31 14.57 -14.48 19.32
N GLU A 32 14.08 -14.89 20.49
CA GLU A 32 12.83 -15.65 20.62
C GLU A 32 11.58 -14.78 20.36
N GLN A 33 11.65 -13.47 20.58
CA GLN A 33 10.53 -12.57 20.26
C GLN A 33 10.53 -12.11 18.80
N GLU A 34 11.62 -12.27 18.05
CA GLU A 34 11.67 -11.92 16.63
C GLU A 34 10.78 -12.85 15.80
N GLU A 35 10.87 -14.17 16.00
CA GLU A 35 10.03 -15.14 15.29
C GLU A 35 8.54 -14.96 15.66
N ILE A 36 8.25 -14.66 16.93
CA ILE A 36 6.89 -14.35 17.40
C ILE A 36 6.40 -13.04 16.77
N ALA A 37 7.24 -12.02 16.73
CA ALA A 37 6.93 -10.72 16.12
C ALA A 37 6.67 -10.86 14.61
N ASP A 38 7.48 -11.64 13.91
CA ASP A 38 7.30 -11.91 12.48
C ASP A 38 5.99 -12.67 12.22
N GLU A 39 5.68 -13.68 13.03
CA GLU A 39 4.39 -14.38 12.94
C GLU A 39 3.20 -13.47 13.28
N MET A 40 3.34 -12.55 14.24
CA MET A 40 2.31 -11.56 14.57
C MET A 40 2.11 -10.57 13.42
N ASN A 41 3.19 -10.02 12.86
CA ASN A 41 3.17 -9.11 11.71
C ASN A 41 2.54 -9.79 10.49
N LYS A 42 2.91 -11.04 10.21
CA LYS A 42 2.35 -11.86 9.14
C LYS A 42 0.86 -12.12 9.34
N LYS A 43 0.42 -12.55 10.53
CA LYS A 43 -1.00 -12.78 10.84
C LYS A 43 -1.82 -11.52 10.65
N MET A 44 -1.31 -10.39 11.13
CA MET A 44 -1.97 -9.10 11.00
C MET A 44 -2.06 -8.65 9.53
N PHE A 45 -0.97 -8.79 8.77
CA PHE A 45 -0.96 -8.45 7.34
C PHE A 45 -1.94 -9.33 6.54
N ILE A 46 -1.98 -10.63 6.83
CA ILE A 46 -2.96 -11.57 6.25
C ILE A 46 -4.38 -11.18 6.64
N GLN A 47 -4.63 -10.81 7.89
CA GLN A 47 -5.94 -10.36 8.35
C GLN A 47 -6.39 -9.09 7.59
N MET A 48 -5.51 -8.10 7.48
CA MET A 48 -5.78 -6.90 6.70
C MET A 48 -6.18 -7.24 5.26
N LEU A 49 -5.43 -8.10 4.58
CA LEU A 49 -5.74 -8.53 3.21
C LEU A 49 -7.08 -9.27 3.12
N LYS A 50 -7.39 -10.13 4.11
CA LYS A 50 -8.68 -10.85 4.19
C LYS A 50 -9.86 -9.90 4.41
N GLU A 51 -9.68 -8.83 5.17
CA GLU A 51 -10.74 -7.85 5.40
C GLU A 51 -10.92 -6.96 4.17
N CYS A 52 -9.82 -6.50 3.55
CA CYS A 52 -9.86 -5.72 2.32
C CYS A 52 -10.48 -6.51 1.16
N SER A 53 -10.24 -7.82 1.07
CA SER A 53 -10.78 -8.66 -0.01
C SER A 53 -12.31 -8.76 0.00
N ARG A 54 -12.97 -8.55 1.15
CA ARG A 54 -14.45 -8.49 1.24
C ARG A 54 -15.06 -7.36 0.42
N TYR A 55 -14.30 -6.31 0.15
CA TYR A 55 -14.72 -5.12 -0.61
C TYR A 55 -14.21 -5.15 -2.07
N CYS A 56 -13.55 -6.24 -2.45
CA CYS A 56 -12.97 -6.42 -3.77
C CYS A 56 -13.94 -7.12 -4.70
N GLU A 57 -14.10 -6.54 -5.90
CA GLU A 57 -14.73 -7.26 -7.01
C GLU A 57 -13.68 -8.11 -7.74
N PRO A 58 -13.97 -9.39 -8.06
CA PRO A 58 -13.09 -10.25 -8.84
C PRO A 58 -12.64 -9.59 -10.14
N GLY A 59 -11.33 -9.62 -10.41
CA GLY A 59 -10.73 -9.02 -11.61
C GLY A 59 -10.74 -7.49 -11.67
N LYS A 60 -11.21 -6.80 -10.61
CA LYS A 60 -11.31 -5.34 -10.58
C LYS A 60 -10.57 -4.68 -9.44
N THR A 61 -9.89 -5.44 -8.59
CA THR A 61 -9.11 -4.88 -7.48
C THR A 61 -7.74 -5.55 -7.44
N VAL A 62 -6.70 -4.75 -7.30
CA VAL A 62 -5.32 -5.21 -7.15
C VAL A 62 -4.73 -4.55 -5.91
N PHE A 63 -4.09 -5.37 -5.08
CA PHE A 63 -3.22 -4.93 -4.00
C PHE A 63 -1.78 -5.26 -4.39
N GLU A 64 -0.90 -4.27 -4.34
CA GLU A 64 0.51 -4.42 -4.70
C GLU A 64 1.39 -3.97 -3.54
N LEU A 65 2.48 -4.69 -3.32
CA LEU A 65 3.59 -4.23 -2.49
C LEU A 65 4.74 -3.86 -3.42
N LEU A 66 5.22 -2.62 -3.30
CA LEU A 66 6.39 -2.14 -4.02
C LEU A 66 7.50 -1.82 -3.02
N TRP A 67 8.60 -2.57 -3.12
CA TRP A 67 9.87 -2.21 -2.50
C TRP A 67 10.71 -1.38 -3.47
N ASN A 68 11.29 -0.28 -2.99
CA ASN A 68 12.21 0.51 -3.80
C ASN A 68 13.45 0.88 -2.98
N VAL A 69 14.62 0.68 -3.57
CA VAL A 69 15.91 1.07 -2.99
C VAL A 69 16.34 2.37 -3.65
N GLN A 70 16.19 3.49 -2.94
CA GLN A 70 16.69 4.77 -3.44
C GLN A 70 18.17 4.90 -3.07
N LYS A 71 19.03 5.04 -4.09
CA LYS A 71 20.44 5.40 -3.88
C LYS A 71 20.49 6.77 -3.19
N ALA A 72 21.12 6.83 -2.03
CA ALA A 72 21.41 8.11 -1.40
C ALA A 72 22.31 8.92 -2.35
N LYS A 73 21.90 10.14 -2.69
CA LYS A 73 22.69 11.03 -3.55
C LYS A 73 23.95 11.55 -2.85
N ASP A 74 23.99 11.47 -1.52
CA ASP A 74 25.13 11.85 -0.67
C ASP A 74 25.70 10.63 0.05
N THR A 75 27.02 10.43 -0.11
CA THR A 75 27.82 9.26 0.28
C THR A 75 27.98 9.02 1.79
N SER A 76 27.12 9.61 2.63
CA SER A 76 27.11 9.39 4.08
C SER A 76 25.87 8.66 4.59
N VAL A 77 24.86 8.43 3.74
CA VAL A 77 23.59 7.79 4.16
C VAL A 77 23.44 6.44 3.49
N GLN A 78 23.18 5.41 4.29
CA GLN A 78 22.82 4.07 3.83
C GLN A 78 21.62 4.14 2.88
N ASN A 79 21.60 3.29 1.84
CA ASN A 79 20.48 3.19 0.91
C ASN A 79 19.14 3.18 1.66
N LYS A 80 18.20 4.06 1.28
CA LYS A 80 16.90 4.11 1.93
C LYS A 80 15.96 3.12 1.25
N LEU A 81 15.62 2.05 1.96
CA LEU A 81 14.54 1.15 1.56
C LEU A 81 13.21 1.87 1.80
N ARG A 82 12.37 1.94 0.76
CA ARG A 82 11.00 2.46 0.84
C ARG A 82 10.04 1.34 0.47
N LEU A 83 9.01 1.14 1.29
CA LEU A 83 7.98 0.12 1.08
C LEU A 83 6.64 0.82 0.85
N TYR A 84 5.96 0.46 -0.23
CA TYR A 84 4.66 1.00 -0.58
C TYR A 84 3.60 -0.08 -0.65
N PHE A 85 2.42 0.23 -0.13
CA PHE A 85 1.19 -0.52 -0.34
C PHE A 85 0.32 0.24 -1.34
N ILE A 86 0.05 -0.34 -2.50
CA ILE A 86 -0.65 0.30 -3.60
C ILE A 86 -1.97 -0.44 -3.83
N VAL A 87 -3.05 0.31 -4.02
CA VAL A 87 -4.37 -0.23 -4.36
C VAL A 87 -4.82 0.34 -5.68
N ARG A 88 -5.27 -0.55 -6.57
CA ARG A 88 -5.89 -0.21 -7.85
C ARG A 88 -7.28 -0.80 -7.93
N ILE A 89 -8.26 0.00 -8.30
CA ILE A 89 -9.67 -0.39 -8.38
C ILE A 89 -10.22 0.02 -9.74
N LEU A 90 -10.76 -0.94 -10.49
CA LEU A 90 -11.56 -0.67 -11.69
C LEU A 90 -13.04 -0.56 -11.33
N SER A 91 -13.72 0.43 -11.89
CA SER A 91 -15.15 0.60 -11.74
C SER A 91 -15.81 1.14 -13.00
N ASP A 92 -17.10 0.86 -13.17
CA ASP A 92 -17.96 1.42 -14.20
C ASP A 92 -18.59 2.76 -13.79
N SER A 93 -18.50 3.13 -12.51
CA SER A 93 -19.08 4.34 -11.94
C SER A 93 -18.11 4.99 -10.97
N GLU A 94 -17.97 6.31 -11.07
CA GLU A 94 -17.15 7.09 -10.16
C GLU A 94 -17.67 7.01 -8.71
N GLU A 95 -18.99 7.01 -8.53
CA GLU A 95 -19.60 6.90 -7.21
C GLU A 95 -19.24 5.56 -6.55
N LYS A 96 -19.42 4.45 -7.26
CA LYS A 96 -19.05 3.11 -6.77
C LYS A 96 -17.56 3.02 -6.48
N LEU A 97 -16.72 3.62 -7.34
CA LEU A 97 -15.27 3.68 -7.15
C LEU A 97 -14.91 4.38 -5.85
N VAL A 98 -15.49 5.55 -5.60
CA VAL A 98 -15.22 6.34 -4.39
C VAL A 98 -15.71 5.62 -3.15
N GLN A 99 -16.92 5.03 -3.17
CA GLN A 99 -17.45 4.28 -2.04
C GLN A 99 -16.58 3.08 -1.67
N ARG A 100 -16.26 2.21 -2.65
CA ARG A 100 -15.38 1.05 -2.43
C ARG A 100 -13.97 1.46 -2.03
N GLY A 101 -13.46 2.49 -2.70
CA GLY A 101 -12.18 3.11 -2.42
C GLY A 101 -12.03 3.55 -0.96
N ASN A 102 -12.98 4.32 -0.46
CA ASN A 102 -12.98 4.82 0.90
C ASN A 102 -13.06 3.67 1.92
N LEU A 103 -13.89 2.65 1.67
CA LEU A 103 -14.00 1.48 2.56
C LEU A 103 -12.68 0.70 2.62
N ILE A 104 -12.06 0.43 1.47
CA ILE A 104 -10.78 -0.27 1.42
C ILE A 104 -9.70 0.59 2.10
N GLU A 105 -9.66 1.88 1.81
CA GLU A 105 -8.70 2.83 2.38
C GLU A 105 -8.80 2.90 3.91
N GLN A 106 -10.02 3.02 4.46
CA GLN A 106 -10.26 3.04 5.90
C GLN A 106 -9.82 1.74 6.56
N ASN A 107 -10.11 0.59 5.95
CA ASN A 107 -9.70 -0.71 6.48
C ASN A 107 -8.18 -0.89 6.47
N ILE A 108 -7.50 -0.49 5.39
CA ILE A 108 -6.03 -0.56 5.34
C ILE A 108 -5.42 0.30 6.45
N ILE A 109 -5.84 1.56 6.56
CA ILE A 109 -5.30 2.48 7.57
C ILE A 109 -5.56 1.94 8.98
N SER A 110 -6.79 1.47 9.27
CA SER A 110 -7.13 0.98 10.61
C SER A 110 -6.27 -0.22 11.01
N HIS A 111 -6.06 -1.17 10.09
CA HIS A 111 -5.26 -2.37 10.36
C HIS A 111 -3.78 -2.06 10.49
N LEU A 112 -3.21 -1.25 9.57
CA LEU A 112 -1.80 -0.89 9.65
C LEU A 112 -1.51 -0.13 10.94
N ARG A 113 -2.37 0.81 11.34
CA ARG A 113 -2.23 1.54 12.61
C ARG A 113 -2.44 0.66 13.84
N ALA A 114 -3.46 -0.20 13.86
CA ALA A 114 -3.67 -1.15 14.95
C ALA A 114 -2.46 -2.09 15.10
N GLY A 115 -1.79 -2.38 13.99
CA GLY A 115 -0.54 -3.09 13.92
C GLY A 115 0.69 -2.37 14.45
N GLY A 116 0.62 -1.07 14.72
CA GLY A 116 1.78 -0.25 15.06
C GLY A 116 2.65 0.16 13.87
N PHE A 117 2.19 -0.06 12.63
CA PHE A 117 2.88 0.45 11.45
C PHE A 117 2.71 1.96 11.34
N GLN A 118 3.78 2.65 11.00
CA GLN A 118 3.69 4.06 10.62
C GLN A 118 3.55 4.16 9.12
N VAL A 119 2.46 4.81 8.68
CA VAL A 119 2.15 4.98 7.26
C VAL A 119 1.85 6.43 6.93
N ILE A 120 2.30 6.87 5.77
CA ILE A 120 1.89 8.13 5.16
C ILE A 120 1.23 7.87 3.83
N LYS A 121 0.22 8.67 3.50
CA LYS A 121 -0.39 8.62 2.17
C LYS A 121 0.63 9.16 1.16
N SER A 122 0.92 8.39 0.13
CA SER A 122 1.87 8.76 -0.92
C SER A 122 1.16 9.41 -2.10
N ASP A 123 1.82 10.34 -2.79
CA ASP A 123 1.33 10.83 -4.06
C ASP A 123 1.49 9.73 -5.12
N PHE A 124 0.39 9.36 -5.77
CA PHE A 124 0.42 8.31 -6.78
C PHE A 124 1.31 8.67 -7.98
N LYS A 125 1.52 9.98 -8.25
CA LYS A 125 2.48 10.41 -9.28
C LYS A 125 3.91 10.00 -8.95
N GLU A 126 4.30 10.04 -7.68
CA GLU A 126 5.62 9.57 -7.25
C GLU A 126 5.78 8.08 -7.54
N ILE A 127 4.73 7.29 -7.28
CA ILE A 127 4.73 5.84 -7.55
C ILE A 127 4.83 5.55 -9.05
N GLN A 128 4.14 6.30 -9.91
CA GLN A 128 4.23 6.13 -11.36
C GLN A 128 5.67 6.32 -11.85
N ASN A 129 6.33 7.41 -11.42
CA ASN A 129 7.71 7.68 -11.80
C ASN A 129 8.66 6.55 -11.34
N LEU A 130 8.47 6.02 -10.14
CA LEU A 130 9.25 4.88 -9.64
C LEU A 130 9.07 3.61 -10.49
N GLN A 131 7.87 3.37 -11.01
CA GLN A 131 7.62 2.21 -11.89
C GLN A 131 8.21 2.40 -13.30
N GLU A 132 8.31 3.65 -13.78
CA GLU A 132 8.95 3.97 -15.06
C GLU A 132 10.46 3.80 -14.99
N ASP A 133 11.10 4.27 -13.90
CA ASP A 133 12.53 4.08 -13.65
C ASP A 133 12.94 2.59 -13.59
N LEU A 134 12.04 1.71 -13.13
CA LEU A 134 12.28 0.26 -13.10
C LEU A 134 12.16 -0.43 -14.48
N ARG A 135 11.58 0.26 -15.47
CA ARG A 135 11.37 -0.27 -16.83
C ARG A 135 12.40 0.24 -17.84
N ALA A 136 13.22 1.22 -17.46
CA ALA A 136 14.33 1.76 -18.23
C ALA A 136 15.61 0.93 -18.02
#